data_AF-A0A221T185-F1
#
_entry.id   AF-A0A221T185-F1
#
_cell.length_a   1.000
_cell.length_b   1.000
_cell.length_c   1.000
_cell.angle_alpha   90.00
_cell.angle_beta   90.00
_cell.angle_gamma   90.00
#
_symmetry.space_group_name_H-M   'P 1'
#
loop_
_entity.id
_entity.type
_entity.pdbx_description
1 polymer ?
#
loop_
_entity_poly.entity_id
_entity_poly.type
_entity_poly.pdbx_seq_one_letter_code
_entity_poly.pdbx_strand_id
1 'polypeptide(L)'
;MPDVNVAHGPLREELLDILRFWLRQGVQGFRLDALPFLLKDRAQGEHLGAPHDFLKAMRRVVAEHVPDGVLLAEVNKPLAETVRYFGQGDEVNLMLNFSLCSHMFLALATGEARHIQDWWRALPPVPPAANWANFVRNHDELALAELTAEEQAQVYRRSDPGRNTGGPTAAFAVAWHRW
;
A
#
# COMPACT_ATOMS: atom_id res chain seq x y z
N MET A 1 12.67 9.47 10.83
CA MET A 1 12.43 10.69 10.04
C MET A 1 11.39 11.51 10.78
N PRO A 2 11.52 12.84 10.92
CA PRO A 2 10.49 13.65 11.56
C PRO A 2 9.21 13.65 10.70
N ASP A 3 8.04 13.47 11.31
CA ASP A 3 6.78 13.55 10.55
C ASP A 3 6.45 14.98 10.16
N VAL A 4 5.85 15.13 8.98
CA VAL A 4 5.32 16.40 8.48
C VAL A 4 3.91 16.65 9.02
N ASN A 5 3.61 17.89 9.38
CA ASN A 5 2.27 18.28 9.82
C ASN A 5 1.44 18.81 8.64
N VAL A 6 0.74 17.92 7.94
CA VAL A 6 -0.11 18.33 6.81
C VAL A 6 -1.29 19.20 7.22
N ALA A 7 -1.60 19.42 8.51
CA ALA A 7 -2.60 20.43 8.89
C ALA A 7 -2.10 21.87 8.65
N HIS A 8 -0.78 22.06 8.50
CA HIS A 8 -0.20 23.38 8.25
C HIS A 8 -0.36 23.79 6.77
N GLY A 9 -1.25 24.75 6.51
CA GLY A 9 -1.56 25.22 5.15
C GLY A 9 -0.34 25.56 4.28
N PRO A 10 0.60 26.41 4.75
CA PRO A 10 1.83 26.69 4.00
C PRO A 10 2.62 25.43 3.63
N LEU A 11 2.70 24.44 4.51
CA LEU A 11 3.39 23.18 4.20
C LEU A 11 2.67 22.40 3.09
N ARG A 12 1.32 22.41 3.04
CA ARG A 12 0.59 21.78 1.92
C ARG A 12 0.97 22.40 0.59
N GLU A 13 1.00 23.73 0.52
CA GLU A 13 1.36 24.44 -0.71
C GLU A 13 2.80 24.12 -1.14
N GLU A 14 3.75 24.12 -0.21
CA GLU A 14 5.13 23.71 -0.50
C GLU A 14 5.21 22.26 -1.03
N LEU A 15 4.45 21.33 -0.45
CA LEU A 15 4.37 19.96 -0.95
C LEU A 15 3.76 19.89 -2.37
N LEU A 16 2.72 20.67 -2.66
CA LEU A 16 2.15 20.77 -4.01
C LEU A 16 3.15 21.39 -4.99
N ASP A 17 3.93 22.39 -4.59
CA ASP A 17 4.98 22.98 -5.41
C ASP A 17 6.12 22.01 -5.71
N ILE A 18 6.47 21.15 -4.76
CA ILE A 18 7.40 20.04 -4.99
C ILE A 18 6.83 19.07 -6.05
N LEU A 19 5.55 18.71 -5.98
CA LEU A 19 4.92 17.89 -7.03
C LEU A 19 5.03 18.58 -8.39
N ARG A 20 4.61 19.85 -8.48
CA ARG A 20 4.66 20.64 -9.71
C ARG A 20 6.07 20.73 -10.28
N PHE A 21 7.08 20.90 -9.42
CA PHE A 21 8.47 20.90 -9.83
C PHE A 21 8.85 19.61 -10.55
N TRP A 22 8.60 18.45 -9.93
CA TRP A 22 8.96 17.15 -10.51
C TRP A 22 8.14 16.81 -11.75
N LEU A 23 6.86 17.18 -11.79
CA LEU A 23 6.01 17.03 -12.98
C LEU A 23 6.58 17.83 -14.16
N ARG A 24 7.05 19.07 -13.93
CA ARG A 24 7.73 19.88 -14.97
C ARG A 24 9.05 19.26 -15.44
N GLN A 25 9.68 18.39 -14.65
CA GLN A 25 10.88 17.64 -15.05
C GLN A 25 10.56 16.35 -15.82
N GLY A 26 9.27 16.03 -16.06
CA GLY A 26 8.85 14.86 -16.82
C GLY A 26 8.51 13.62 -15.97
N VAL A 27 8.41 13.76 -14.64
CA VAL A 27 7.85 12.70 -13.80
C VAL A 27 6.37 12.51 -14.14
N GLN A 28 5.92 11.25 -14.27
CA GLN A 28 4.55 10.92 -14.70
C GLN A 28 3.61 10.54 -13.55
N GLY A 29 4.06 10.63 -12.30
CA GLY A 29 3.28 10.22 -11.15
C GLY A 29 4.13 10.07 -9.90
N PHE A 30 3.48 9.79 -8.78
CA PHE A 30 4.13 9.71 -7.49
C PHE A 30 3.68 8.48 -6.72
N ARG A 31 4.63 7.81 -6.07
CA ARG A 31 4.36 6.89 -4.98
C ARG A 31 4.24 7.71 -3.69
N LEU A 32 3.10 7.61 -3.01
CA LEU A 32 2.85 8.20 -1.71
C LEU A 32 3.24 7.20 -0.63
N ASP A 33 4.46 7.35 -0.13
CA ASP A 33 5.06 6.51 0.91
C ASP A 33 4.34 6.72 2.25
N ALA A 34 4.10 5.62 2.98
CA ALA A 34 3.52 5.63 4.32
C ALA A 34 2.28 6.56 4.47
N LEU A 35 1.37 6.53 3.49
CA LEU A 35 0.27 7.49 3.34
C LEU A 35 -0.60 7.67 4.61
N PRO A 36 -0.93 6.63 5.39
CA PRO A 36 -1.71 6.81 6.61
C PRO A 36 -1.03 7.72 7.64
N PHE A 37 0.30 7.75 7.68
CA PHE A 37 1.04 8.61 8.60
C PHE A 37 1.09 10.06 8.12
N LEU A 38 1.18 10.28 6.80
CA LEU A 38 1.08 11.60 6.19
C LEU A 38 -0.24 12.29 6.55
N LEU A 39 -1.33 11.52 6.63
CA LEU A 39 -2.68 12.04 6.87
C LEU A 39 -3.12 12.05 8.34
N LYS A 40 -2.23 11.71 9.28
CA LYS A 40 -2.54 11.84 10.71
C LYS A 40 -2.66 13.31 11.07
N ASP A 41 -3.88 13.76 11.33
CA ASP A 41 -4.08 15.05 11.99
C ASP A 41 -3.63 14.93 13.45
N ARG A 42 -2.67 15.77 13.85
CA ARG A 42 -2.15 15.80 15.23
C ARG A 42 -3.10 16.52 16.19
N ALA A 43 -4.08 17.29 15.69
CA ALA A 43 -5.04 18.05 16.48
C ALA A 43 -6.41 17.36 16.64
N GLN A 44 -6.77 16.43 15.76
CA GLN A 44 -8.02 15.67 15.83
C GLN A 44 -7.74 14.23 15.39
N GLY A 45 -7.98 13.25 16.28
CA GLY A 45 -7.81 11.84 15.93
C GLY A 45 -8.56 11.46 14.65
N GLU A 46 -7.89 10.82 13.70
CA GLU A 46 -8.40 10.15 12.49
C GLU A 46 -9.70 10.71 11.85
N HIS A 47 -9.88 12.03 11.78
CA HIS A 47 -11.05 12.63 11.13
C HIS A 47 -10.71 13.07 9.70
N LEU A 48 -11.22 12.27 8.77
CA LEU A 48 -10.94 12.18 7.34
C LEU A 48 -11.41 13.40 6.49
N GLY A 49 -11.63 14.58 7.08
CA GLY A 49 -12.05 15.78 6.34
C GLY A 49 -10.86 16.47 5.66
N ALA A 50 -10.06 17.19 6.45
CA ALA A 50 -8.91 17.94 5.94
C ALA A 50 -7.81 17.10 5.25
N PRO A 51 -7.56 15.83 5.61
CA PRO A 51 -6.52 15.02 4.95
C PRO A 51 -6.91 14.51 3.56
N HIS A 52 -8.18 14.14 3.34
CA HIS A 52 -8.65 13.67 2.03
C HIS A 52 -8.71 14.81 1.01
N ASP A 53 -9.05 16.04 1.44
CA ASP A 53 -8.97 17.22 0.57
C ASP A 53 -7.55 17.45 0.03
N PHE A 54 -6.53 17.13 0.83
CA PHE A 54 -5.14 17.24 0.38
C PHE A 54 -4.82 16.20 -0.70
N LEU A 55 -5.30 14.96 -0.58
CA LEU A 55 -5.15 13.95 -1.64
C LEU A 55 -5.83 14.35 -2.94
N LYS A 56 -7.04 14.93 -2.86
CA LYS A 56 -7.74 15.45 -4.03
C LYS A 56 -6.97 16.59 -4.70
N ALA A 57 -6.37 17.48 -3.90
CA ALA A 57 -5.50 18.54 -4.41
C ALA A 57 -4.26 17.98 -5.11
N MET A 58 -3.59 16.97 -4.52
CA MET A 58 -2.47 16.27 -5.16
C MET A 58 -2.91 15.61 -6.47
N ARG A 59 -4.04 14.90 -6.47
CA ARG A 59 -4.60 14.22 -7.66
C ARG A 59 -4.85 15.22 -8.78
N ARG A 60 -5.43 16.38 -8.45
CA ARG A 60 -5.69 17.46 -9.39
C ARG A 60 -4.39 18.03 -9.97
N VAL A 61 -3.40 18.34 -9.12
CA VAL A 61 -2.10 18.86 -9.58
C VAL A 61 -1.42 17.89 -10.56
N VAL A 62 -1.45 16.58 -10.25
CA VAL A 62 -0.91 15.56 -11.15
C VAL A 62 -1.65 15.55 -12.48
N ALA A 63 -2.99 15.47 -12.46
CA ALA A 63 -3.81 15.41 -13.67
C ALA A 63 -3.71 16.68 -14.55
N GLU A 64 -3.51 17.86 -13.96
CA GLU A 64 -3.32 19.12 -14.67
C GLU A 64 -2.00 19.17 -15.46
N HIS A 65 -0.95 18.48 -15.00
CA HIS A 65 0.35 18.46 -15.67
C HIS A 65 0.53 17.23 -16.56
N VAL A 66 -0.01 16.09 -16.12
CA VAL A 66 0.10 14.78 -16.78
C VAL A 66 -1.29 14.14 -16.72
N PRO A 67 -2.11 14.22 -17.80
CA PRO A 67 -3.48 13.70 -17.80
C PRO A 67 -3.59 12.23 -17.40
N ASP A 68 -2.64 11.39 -17.82
CA ASP A 68 -2.54 9.97 -17.47
C ASP A 68 -1.70 9.72 -16.21
N GLY A 69 -1.43 10.77 -15.43
CA GLY A 69 -0.56 10.72 -14.28
C GLY A 69 -1.17 9.93 -13.11
N VAL A 70 -0.30 9.26 -12.36
CA VAL A 70 -0.70 8.28 -11.35
C VAL A 70 -0.21 8.66 -9.96
N LEU A 71 -1.11 8.66 -8.99
CA LEU A 71 -0.79 8.54 -7.57
C LEU A 71 -0.92 7.09 -7.13
N LEU A 72 0.20 6.49 -6.75
CA LEU A 72 0.29 5.14 -6.18
C LEU A 72 0.45 5.24 -4.67
N ALA A 73 -0.55 4.81 -3.91
CA ALA A 73 -0.52 4.85 -2.47
C ALA A 73 0.08 3.58 -1.86
N GLU A 74 0.84 3.78 -0.80
CA GLU A 74 1.25 2.74 0.14
C GLU A 74 0.41 2.86 1.42
N VAL A 75 -0.56 1.95 1.55
CA VAL A 75 -1.39 1.82 2.75
C VAL A 75 -1.37 0.36 3.18
N ASN A 76 -0.70 0.07 4.29
CA ASN A 76 -0.67 -1.26 4.89
C ASN A 76 -1.66 -1.31 6.07
N LYS A 77 -2.96 -1.37 5.73
CA LYS A 77 -4.11 -1.41 6.64
C LYS A 77 -5.12 -2.45 6.13
N PRO A 78 -6.06 -2.93 6.97
CA PRO A 78 -7.14 -3.80 6.51
C PRO A 78 -7.84 -3.24 5.27
N LEU A 79 -8.23 -4.10 4.33
CA LEU A 79 -8.86 -3.72 3.05
C LEU A 79 -9.98 -2.67 3.19
N ALA A 80 -10.83 -2.81 4.21
CA ALA A 80 -11.95 -1.91 4.48
C ALA A 80 -11.53 -0.47 4.87
N GLU A 81 -10.33 -0.30 5.44
CA GLU A 81 -9.71 1.01 5.69
C GLU A 81 -8.97 1.51 4.45
N THR A 82 -8.25 0.61 3.78
CA THR A 82 -7.42 0.92 2.61
C THR A 82 -8.23 1.50 1.45
N VAL A 83 -9.43 0.98 1.17
CA VAL A 83 -10.27 1.51 0.07
C VAL A 83 -10.76 2.94 0.27
N ARG A 84 -10.72 3.47 1.50
CA ARG A 84 -11.16 4.85 1.79
C ARG A 84 -10.29 5.89 1.10
N TYR A 85 -9.02 5.57 0.84
CA TYR A 85 -8.05 6.45 0.18
C TYR A 85 -8.28 6.59 -1.34
N PHE A 86 -9.21 5.82 -1.92
CA PHE A 86 -9.67 6.05 -3.29
C PHE A 86 -10.69 7.20 -3.39
N GLY A 87 -11.27 7.64 -2.26
CA GLY A 87 -12.36 8.62 -2.27
C GLY A 87 -13.54 8.14 -3.12
N GLN A 88 -14.06 9.03 -3.98
CA GLN A 88 -15.05 8.67 -5.00
C GLN A 88 -14.39 8.35 -6.36
N GLY A 89 -13.11 7.96 -6.35
CA GLY A 89 -12.25 7.86 -7.52
C GLY A 89 -11.48 9.15 -7.83
N ASP A 90 -11.50 10.11 -6.90
CA ASP A 90 -10.94 11.46 -7.02
C ASP A 90 -9.68 11.70 -6.16
N GLU A 91 -9.18 10.67 -5.49
CA GLU A 91 -7.97 10.71 -4.67
C GLU A 91 -6.84 9.91 -5.35
N VAL A 92 -6.38 8.79 -4.77
CA VAL A 92 -5.28 8.01 -5.34
C VAL A 92 -5.76 7.15 -6.51
N ASN A 93 -4.89 6.91 -7.49
CA ASN A 93 -5.23 6.08 -8.66
C ASN A 93 -5.00 4.60 -8.35
N LEU A 94 -3.86 4.28 -7.73
CA LEU A 94 -3.42 2.93 -7.46
C LEU A 94 -3.12 2.75 -5.99
N MET A 95 -3.32 1.53 -5.49
CA MET A 95 -2.96 1.15 -4.12
C MET A 95 -2.13 -0.12 -4.13
N LEU A 96 -0.99 -0.13 -3.43
CA LEU A 96 -0.21 -1.36 -3.24
C LEU A 96 -1.05 -2.44 -2.54
N ASN A 97 -1.19 -3.59 -3.18
CA ASN A 97 -2.03 -4.67 -2.69
C ASN A 97 -1.26 -5.62 -1.75
N PHE A 98 -0.97 -5.14 -0.53
CA PHE A 98 -0.32 -5.93 0.52
C PHE A 98 -1.14 -7.17 0.88
N SER A 99 -2.47 -7.05 0.85
CA SER A 99 -3.41 -8.13 1.14
C SER A 99 -3.22 -9.34 0.21
N LEU A 100 -3.22 -9.11 -1.10
CA LEU A 100 -2.96 -10.18 -2.08
C LEU A 100 -1.57 -10.77 -1.89
N CYS A 101 -0.56 -9.95 -1.66
CA CYS A 101 0.81 -10.42 -1.40
C CYS A 101 0.82 -11.42 -0.23
N SER A 102 0.20 -11.10 0.92
CA SER A 102 0.11 -12.01 2.06
C SER A 102 -0.61 -13.32 1.71
N HIS A 103 -1.74 -13.26 0.99
CA HIS A 103 -2.52 -14.44 0.62
C HIS A 103 -1.84 -15.31 -0.45
N MET A 104 -1.04 -14.72 -1.34
CA MET A 104 -0.19 -15.48 -2.27
C MET A 104 0.84 -16.32 -1.51
N PHE A 105 1.49 -15.74 -0.50
CA PHE A 105 2.44 -16.49 0.32
C PHE A 105 1.80 -17.55 1.19
N LEU A 106 0.61 -17.29 1.73
CA LEU A 106 -0.15 -18.31 2.45
C LEU A 106 -0.58 -19.46 1.54
N ALA A 107 -1.05 -19.18 0.33
CA ALA A 107 -1.38 -20.20 -0.66
C ALA A 107 -0.16 -21.04 -1.05
N LEU A 108 1.01 -20.42 -1.21
CA LEU A 108 2.27 -21.13 -1.46
C LEU A 108 2.71 -21.98 -0.26
N ALA A 109 2.47 -21.50 0.96
CA ALA A 109 2.86 -22.20 2.18
C ALA A 109 2.02 -23.45 2.45
N THR A 110 0.73 -23.36 2.18
CA THR A 110 -0.27 -24.43 2.39
C THR A 110 -0.41 -25.36 1.18
N GLY A 111 -0.05 -24.88 -0.01
CA GLY A 111 -0.37 -25.55 -1.28
C GLY A 111 -1.85 -25.42 -1.67
N GLU A 112 -2.60 -24.50 -1.06
CA GLU A 112 -4.05 -24.38 -1.23
C GLU A 112 -4.44 -23.05 -1.91
N ALA A 113 -5.03 -23.13 -3.11
CA ALA A 113 -5.49 -21.96 -3.86
C ALA A 113 -6.65 -21.20 -3.18
N ARG A 114 -7.34 -21.84 -2.20
CA ARG A 114 -8.49 -21.25 -1.51
C ARG A 114 -8.17 -19.91 -0.85
N HIS A 115 -6.94 -19.73 -0.35
CA HIS A 115 -6.55 -18.48 0.31
C HIS A 115 -6.64 -17.27 -0.62
N ILE A 116 -6.32 -17.42 -1.90
CA ILE A 116 -6.48 -16.36 -2.91
C ILE A 116 -7.96 -16.23 -3.32
N GLN A 117 -8.69 -17.35 -3.42
CA GLN A 117 -10.12 -17.33 -3.78
C GLN A 117 -10.98 -16.63 -2.73
N ASP A 118 -10.74 -16.91 -1.45
CA ASP A 118 -11.48 -16.32 -0.34
C ASP A 118 -11.12 -14.84 -0.19
N TRP A 119 -9.84 -14.48 -0.36
CA TRP A 119 -9.42 -13.09 -0.49
C TRP A 119 -10.15 -12.37 -1.63
N TRP A 120 -10.19 -12.94 -2.83
CA TRP A 120 -10.86 -12.34 -3.99
C TRP A 120 -12.35 -12.11 -3.74
N ARG A 121 -13.02 -13.04 -3.07
CA ARG A 121 -14.44 -12.91 -2.68
C ARG A 121 -14.65 -11.81 -1.62
N ALA A 122 -13.67 -11.57 -0.76
CA ALA A 122 -13.70 -10.56 0.28
C ALA A 122 -13.24 -9.16 -0.20
N LEU A 123 -12.71 -9.06 -1.42
CA LEU A 123 -12.16 -7.82 -1.95
C LEU A 123 -13.28 -6.76 -2.10
N PRO A 124 -13.19 -5.62 -1.41
CA PRO A 124 -14.15 -4.54 -1.58
C PRO A 124 -14.12 -3.98 -3.01
N PRO A 125 -15.27 -3.52 -3.55
CA PRO A 125 -15.30 -2.84 -4.82
C PRO A 125 -14.53 -1.51 -4.75
N VAL A 126 -13.91 -1.13 -5.85
CA VAL A 126 -13.18 0.14 -5.99
C VAL A 126 -13.83 1.00 -7.09
N PRO A 127 -13.70 2.34 -7.02
CA PRO A 127 -14.20 3.23 -8.07
C PRO A 127 -13.60 2.88 -9.46
N PRO A 128 -14.31 3.12 -10.58
CA PRO A 128 -13.80 2.80 -11.92
C PRO A 128 -12.47 3.46 -12.30
N ALA A 129 -12.15 4.62 -11.69
CA ALA A 129 -10.93 5.37 -11.91
C ALA A 129 -9.76 4.94 -10.97
N ALA A 130 -9.94 3.85 -10.23
CA ALA A 130 -9.02 3.33 -9.24
C ALA A 130 -8.70 1.84 -9.47
N ASN A 131 -7.52 1.39 -9.04
CA ASN A 131 -7.15 -0.02 -9.13
C ASN A 131 -6.12 -0.44 -8.08
N TRP A 132 -5.92 -1.75 -7.95
CA TRP A 132 -4.89 -2.35 -7.12
C TRP A 132 -3.60 -2.52 -7.91
N ALA A 133 -2.47 -2.09 -7.33
CA ALA A 133 -1.13 -2.42 -7.79
C ALA A 133 -0.69 -3.74 -7.15
N ASN A 134 -0.95 -4.83 -7.86
CA ASN A 134 -0.60 -6.19 -7.42
C ASN A 134 0.91 -6.43 -7.53
N PHE A 135 1.51 -6.99 -6.48
CA PHE A 135 2.93 -7.31 -6.44
C PHE A 135 3.17 -8.59 -5.66
N VAL A 136 4.31 -9.24 -5.93
CA VAL A 136 4.73 -10.46 -5.22
C VAL A 136 5.66 -10.11 -4.07
N ARG A 137 6.66 -9.25 -4.29
CA ARG A 137 7.58 -8.73 -3.26
C ARG A 137 7.91 -7.28 -3.58
N ASN A 138 8.33 -6.54 -2.55
CA ASN A 138 8.92 -5.21 -2.67
C ASN A 138 10.26 -5.19 -1.89
N HIS A 139 10.81 -3.99 -1.69
CA HIS A 139 12.09 -3.80 -0.99
C HIS A 139 11.97 -3.92 0.54
N ASP A 140 10.75 -3.96 1.08
CA ASP A 140 10.51 -4.13 2.52
C ASP A 140 10.53 -5.61 2.92
N GLU A 141 10.42 -5.83 4.22
CA GLU A 141 10.14 -7.15 4.79
C GLU A 141 8.82 -7.72 4.25
N LEU A 142 8.61 -9.02 4.49
CA LEU A 142 7.39 -9.66 4.04
C LEU A 142 6.19 -9.19 4.87
N ALA A 143 5.32 -8.41 4.23
CA ALA A 143 4.07 -7.97 4.83
C ALA A 143 3.11 -9.16 4.98
N LEU A 144 2.99 -9.69 6.19
CA LEU A 144 2.03 -10.73 6.58
C LEU A 144 1.02 -10.24 7.63
N ALA A 145 0.96 -8.93 7.87
CA ALA A 145 0.23 -8.32 8.98
C ALA A 145 -1.29 -8.58 8.93
N GLU A 146 -1.85 -8.84 7.75
CA GLU A 146 -3.27 -9.18 7.60
C GLU A 146 -3.60 -10.65 7.94
N LEU A 147 -2.60 -11.53 7.98
CA LEU A 147 -2.80 -12.94 8.30
C LEU A 147 -2.88 -13.15 9.82
N THR A 148 -3.60 -14.19 10.24
CA THR A 148 -3.60 -14.63 11.64
C THR A 148 -2.20 -15.10 12.07
N ALA A 149 -1.92 -15.08 13.37
CA ALA A 149 -0.63 -15.55 13.90
C ALA A 149 -0.30 -17.00 13.49
N GLU A 150 -1.32 -17.84 13.36
CA GLU A 150 -1.15 -19.23 12.89
C GLU A 150 -0.77 -19.29 11.40
N GLU A 151 -1.46 -18.53 10.55
CA GLU A 151 -1.13 -18.46 9.12
C GLU A 151 0.26 -17.86 8.88
N GLN A 152 0.64 -16.82 9.63
CA GLN A 152 1.99 -16.27 9.61
C GLN A 152 3.03 -17.34 9.96
N ALA A 153 2.77 -18.12 11.02
CA ALA A 153 3.66 -19.21 11.42
C ALA A 153 3.79 -20.30 10.35
N GLN A 154 2.72 -20.61 9.62
CA GLN A 154 2.77 -21.55 8.49
C GLN A 154 3.65 -21.00 7.35
N VAL A 155 3.48 -19.73 6.99
CA VAL A 155 4.32 -19.06 5.99
C VAL A 155 5.79 -19.10 6.40
N TYR A 156 6.10 -18.72 7.64
CA TYR A 156 7.48 -18.74 8.15
C TYR A 156 8.09 -20.14 8.18
N ARG A 157 7.35 -21.15 8.65
CA ARG A 157 7.82 -22.54 8.70
C ARG A 157 8.16 -23.09 7.31
N ARG A 158 7.39 -22.71 6.28
CA ARG A 158 7.68 -23.11 4.89
C ARG A 158 8.85 -22.35 4.29
N SER A 159 8.99 -21.07 4.63
CA SER A 159 10.03 -20.18 4.09
C SER A 159 11.43 -20.59 4.56
N ASP A 160 11.53 -21.02 5.83
CA ASP A 160 12.78 -21.43 6.45
C ASP A 160 12.61 -22.77 7.18
N PRO A 161 12.59 -23.90 6.45
CA PRO A 161 12.49 -25.22 7.06
C PRO A 161 13.75 -25.61 7.86
N GLY A 162 14.81 -24.78 7.86
CA GLY A 162 16.09 -25.04 8.52
C GLY A 162 16.34 -24.25 9.82
N ARG A 163 15.74 -23.06 10.00
CA ARG A 163 15.84 -22.28 11.26
C ARG A 163 14.66 -22.53 12.20
N ASN A 164 14.68 -23.64 12.90
CA ASN A 164 13.91 -23.78 14.15
C ASN A 164 14.69 -23.21 15.36
N THR A 165 15.46 -22.12 15.18
CA THR A 165 16.25 -21.48 16.24
C THR A 165 16.23 -19.94 16.11
N GLY A 166 15.22 -19.31 16.71
CA GLY A 166 15.20 -17.92 17.20
C GLY A 166 15.76 -16.79 16.32
N GLY A 167 14.89 -16.05 15.62
CA GLY A 167 15.18 -14.69 15.11
C GLY A 167 14.32 -14.30 13.90
N PRO A 168 13.86 -13.03 13.78
CA PRO A 168 12.97 -12.59 12.70
C PRO A 168 13.80 -12.26 11.47
N THR A 169 13.96 -13.23 10.57
CA THR A 169 14.34 -12.96 9.17
C THR A 169 13.95 -14.17 8.37
N ALA A 170 12.76 -14.13 7.77
CA ALA A 170 12.29 -15.16 6.87
C ALA A 170 12.81 -14.85 5.47
N ALA A 171 13.83 -15.59 5.03
CA ALA A 171 14.21 -15.66 3.63
C ALA A 171 13.42 -16.80 2.99
N PHE A 172 12.66 -16.54 1.92
CA PHE A 172 12.07 -17.59 1.11
C PHE A 172 13.19 -18.31 0.34
N ALA A 173 13.69 -19.42 0.88
CA ALA A 173 14.56 -20.31 0.14
C ALA A 173 13.70 -21.15 -0.81
N VAL A 174 13.48 -20.66 -2.03
CA VAL A 174 12.98 -21.50 -3.13
C VAL A 174 14.10 -22.49 -3.45
N ALA A 175 13.97 -23.72 -2.95
CA ALA A 175 14.82 -24.82 -3.37
C ALA A 175 14.55 -25.08 -4.86
N TRP A 176 15.44 -24.60 -5.72
CA TRP A 176 15.49 -24.91 -7.14
C TRP A 176 15.88 -26.37 -7.34
N HIS A 177 14.98 -27.30 -6.99
CA HIS A 177 15.11 -28.68 -7.42
C HIS A 177 14.55 -28.80 -8.84
N ARG A 178 15.46 -28.66 -9.80
CA ARG A 178 15.44 -29.18 -11.19
C ARG A 178 14.06 -29.24 -11.85
N TRP A 179 13.75 -28.21 -12.62
CA TRP A 179 13.03 -28.38 -13.88
C TRP A 179 14.02 -28.77 -14.97
#